data_AF-J2KTY5-F1
#
_entry.id   AF-J2KTY5-F1
#
_cell.length_a   1.000
_cell.length_b   1.000
_cell.length_c   1.000
_cell.angle_alpha   90.00
_cell.angle_beta   90.00
_cell.angle_gamma   90.00
#
_symmetry.space_group_name_H-M   'P 1'
#
loop_
_entity.id
_entity.type
_entity.pdbx_description
1 polymer ?
#
loop_
_entity_poly.entity_id
_entity_poly.type
_entity_poly.pdbx_seq_one_letter_code
_entity_poly.pdbx_strand_id
1 'polypeptide(L)'
;MKIKQSSVASCFSTFALPHLLFIKDLEARKKIAMVCCLAWNLSLFSDPEERENLMNHIWEMEGADTPPGLEHGFKNKLRMLVTQKNDLFPWTKTNIPSARLISCDKYDILKVKIGNSDAEDVKVNTHPNPMGLPLITAHLQDIQENTVEKIALLERAGKFPRILSDLEKTQLTIAYCVQRADMIGYHRILSVWRDTQPEPSVKRVISHWLGALKEIDSNTKSVLNLLNSMHH
;
A
#
# COMPACT_ATOMS: atom_id res chain seq x y z
N MET A 1 18.93 -12.67 8.82
CA MET A 1 17.65 -12.44 8.11
C MET A 1 17.93 -11.44 6.99
N LYS A 2 17.87 -11.82 5.71
CA LYS A 2 18.05 -10.84 4.62
C LYS A 2 16.76 -10.02 4.51
N ILE A 3 16.76 -8.80 5.03
CA ILE A 3 15.63 -7.88 4.87
C ILE A 3 15.64 -7.44 3.41
N LYS A 4 14.56 -7.72 2.68
CA LYS A 4 14.43 -7.27 1.30
C LYS A 4 14.27 -5.74 1.33
N GLN A 5 15.20 -5.02 0.73
CA GLN A 5 15.08 -3.57 0.60
C GLN A 5 13.95 -3.25 -0.38
N SER A 6 12.97 -2.48 0.07
CA SER A 6 11.89 -1.98 -0.77
C SER A 6 12.28 -0.61 -1.33
N SER A 7 12.28 -0.47 -2.66
CA SER A 7 12.44 0.84 -3.31
C SER A 7 11.19 1.70 -3.12
N VAL A 8 11.30 3.00 -3.37
CA VAL A 8 10.13 3.91 -3.37
C VAL A 8 9.08 3.44 -4.40
N ALA A 9 9.50 2.92 -5.55
CA ALA A 9 8.59 2.35 -6.55
C ALA A 9 7.85 1.12 -6.01
N SER A 10 8.53 0.28 -5.22
CA SER A 10 7.91 -0.87 -4.56
C SER A 10 6.89 -0.43 -3.50
N CYS A 11 7.21 0.58 -2.69
CA CYS A 11 6.24 1.13 -1.73
C CYS A 11 5.02 1.73 -2.44
N PHE A 12 5.24 2.46 -3.54
CA PHE A 12 4.17 3.02 -4.34
C PHE A 12 3.31 1.95 -5.00
N SER A 13 3.91 0.88 -5.53
CA SER A 13 3.15 -0.20 -6.17
C SER A 13 2.25 -0.89 -5.15
N THR A 14 2.73 -1.17 -3.94
CA THR A 14 1.91 -1.74 -2.86
C THR A 14 0.81 -0.78 -2.41
N PHE A 15 1.07 0.53 -2.37
CA PHE A 15 0.05 1.55 -2.09
C PHE A 15 -1.04 1.61 -3.17
N ALA A 16 -0.66 1.57 -4.44
CA ALA A 16 -1.58 1.73 -5.57
C ALA A 16 -2.37 0.46 -5.90
N LEU A 17 -1.75 -0.72 -5.74
CA LEU A 17 -2.31 -2.01 -6.15
C LEU A 17 -3.75 -2.26 -5.66
N PRO A 18 -4.12 -2.03 -4.39
CA PRO A 18 -5.48 -2.27 -3.90
C PRO A 18 -6.56 -1.52 -4.69
N HIS A 19 -6.21 -0.36 -5.25
CA HIS A 19 -7.13 0.47 -6.04
C HIS A 19 -7.19 0.04 -7.51
N LEU A 20 -6.23 -0.76 -7.98
CA LEU A 20 -6.17 -1.30 -9.35
C LEU A 20 -6.81 -2.68 -9.47
N LEU A 21 -6.99 -3.39 -8.35
CA LEU A 21 -7.47 -4.77 -8.32
C LEU A 21 -8.89 -4.93 -8.89
N PHE A 22 -9.04 -5.91 -9.78
CA PHE A 22 -10.28 -6.37 -10.41
C PHE A 22 -11.00 -5.34 -11.29
N ILE A 23 -10.29 -4.29 -11.71
CA ILE A 23 -10.83 -3.32 -12.66
C ILE A 23 -10.52 -3.79 -14.07
N LYS A 24 -11.55 -4.20 -14.82
CA LYS A 24 -11.39 -4.77 -16.17
C LYS A 24 -10.86 -3.75 -17.18
N ASP A 25 -11.38 -2.52 -17.14
CA ASP A 25 -11.02 -1.46 -18.08
C ASP A 25 -9.60 -0.92 -17.83
N LEU A 26 -8.75 -0.99 -18.84
CA LEU A 26 -7.35 -0.56 -18.73
C LEU A 26 -7.23 0.95 -18.55
N GLU A 27 -8.07 1.74 -19.23
CA GLU A 27 -8.03 3.19 -19.13
C GLU A 27 -8.46 3.66 -17.73
N ALA A 28 -9.47 3.03 -17.13
CA ALA A 28 -9.82 3.23 -15.73
C ALA A 28 -8.67 2.87 -14.79
N ARG A 29 -7.97 1.74 -15.00
CA ARG A 29 -6.77 1.39 -14.20
C ARG A 29 -5.67 2.45 -14.33
N LYS A 30 -5.38 2.93 -15.54
CA LYS A 30 -4.39 3.99 -15.79
C LYS A 30 -4.76 5.27 -15.06
N LYS A 31 -6.02 5.71 -15.14
CA LYS A 31 -6.52 6.89 -14.42
C LYS A 31 -6.35 6.72 -12.91
N ILE A 32 -6.66 5.55 -12.36
CA ILE A 32 -6.49 5.29 -10.92
C ILE A 32 -5.01 5.29 -10.52
N ALA A 33 -4.12 4.73 -11.33
CA ALA A 33 -2.68 4.80 -11.08
C ALA A 33 -2.19 6.26 -11.03
N MET A 34 -2.69 7.11 -11.94
CA MET A 34 -2.42 8.55 -11.93
C MET A 34 -2.99 9.23 -10.68
N VAL A 35 -4.23 8.93 -10.28
CA VAL A 35 -4.84 9.47 -9.05
C VAL A 35 -4.05 9.06 -7.80
N CYS A 36 -3.56 7.82 -7.74
CA CYS A 36 -2.67 7.38 -6.66
C CYS A 36 -1.34 8.14 -6.68
N CYS A 37 -0.77 8.39 -7.86
CA CYS A 37 0.44 9.20 -8.05
C CYS A 37 0.25 10.64 -7.57
N LEU A 38 -0.88 11.27 -7.90
CA LEU A 38 -1.24 12.61 -7.44
C LEU A 38 -1.37 12.65 -5.92
N ALA A 39 -2.12 11.72 -5.33
CA ALA A 39 -2.26 11.62 -3.88
C ALA A 39 -0.91 11.40 -3.17
N TRP A 40 -0.02 10.59 -3.76
CA TRP A 40 1.33 10.40 -3.23
C TRP A 40 2.10 11.71 -3.18
N ASN A 41 2.08 12.52 -4.25
CA ASN A 41 2.77 13.79 -4.27
C ASN A 41 2.12 14.85 -3.37
N LEU A 42 0.78 14.90 -3.33
CA LEU A 42 0.05 15.78 -2.41
C LEU A 42 0.38 15.49 -0.94
N SER A 43 0.66 14.23 -0.60
CA SER A 43 1.05 13.84 0.76
C SER A 43 2.43 14.38 1.21
N LEU A 44 3.21 14.95 0.30
CA LEU A 44 4.50 15.58 0.62
C LEU A 44 4.32 16.95 1.28
N PHE A 45 3.19 17.60 1.06
CA PHE A 45 2.83 18.88 1.67
C PHE A 45 2.22 18.63 3.04
N SER A 46 2.82 19.22 4.07
CA SER A 46 2.35 19.10 5.46
C SER A 46 1.10 19.95 5.69
N ASP A 47 1.03 21.13 5.08
CA ASP A 47 -0.07 22.07 5.24
C ASP A 47 -1.35 21.55 4.56
N PRO A 48 -2.48 21.40 5.29
CA PRO A 48 -3.78 21.12 4.70
C PRO A 48 -4.24 22.15 3.67
N GLU A 49 -3.98 23.44 3.87
CA GLU A 49 -4.44 24.51 2.98
C GLU A 49 -3.71 24.47 1.63
N GLU A 50 -2.38 24.30 1.65
CA GLU A 50 -1.58 24.10 0.43
C GLU A 50 -2.08 22.90 -0.38
N ARG A 51 -2.41 21.78 0.30
CA ARG A 51 -2.94 20.58 -0.36
C ARG A 51 -4.28 20.84 -1.03
N GLU A 52 -5.19 21.57 -0.37
CA GLU A 52 -6.49 21.93 -0.96
C GLU A 52 -6.33 22.87 -2.16
N ASN A 53 -5.47 23.88 -2.05
CA ASN A 53 -5.19 24.79 -3.15
C ASN A 53 -4.62 24.07 -4.37
N LEU A 54 -3.71 23.12 -4.17
CA LEU A 54 -3.17 22.28 -5.24
C LEU A 54 -4.25 21.37 -5.86
N MET A 55 -5.15 20.79 -5.05
CA MET A 55 -6.26 19.99 -5.56
C MET A 55 -7.25 20.82 -6.38
N ASN A 56 -7.50 22.07 -5.99
CA ASN A 56 -8.31 23.02 -6.77
C ASN A 56 -7.64 23.29 -8.12
N HIS A 57 -6.35 23.62 -8.11
CA HIS A 57 -5.60 23.92 -9.33
C HIS A 57 -5.54 22.74 -10.30
N ILE A 58 -5.32 21.51 -9.78
CA ILE A 58 -5.33 20.28 -10.59
C ILE A 58 -6.69 20.08 -11.26
N TRP A 59 -7.79 20.31 -10.54
CA TRP A 59 -9.13 20.18 -11.08
C TRP A 59 -9.42 21.21 -12.18
N GLU A 60 -9.03 22.47 -11.96
CA GLU A 60 -9.21 23.56 -12.92
C GLU A 60 -8.47 23.31 -14.25
N MET A 61 -7.32 22.63 -14.20
CA MET A 61 -6.56 22.27 -15.40
C MET A 61 -7.24 21.17 -16.26
N GLU A 62 -8.16 20.37 -15.72
CA GLU A 62 -8.84 19.30 -16.48
C GLU A 62 -10.07 19.78 -17.29
N GLY A 63 -10.44 21.07 -17.20
CA GLY A 63 -11.41 21.70 -18.09
C GLY A 63 -12.85 21.79 -17.57
N ALA A 64 -13.55 22.86 -17.97
CA ALA A 64 -14.83 23.35 -17.43
C ALA A 64 -16.09 22.51 -17.76
N ASP A 65 -15.98 21.38 -18.45
CA ASP A 65 -17.11 20.55 -18.91
C ASP A 65 -17.43 19.35 -17.99
N THR A 66 -17.00 19.38 -16.73
CA THR A 66 -17.24 18.29 -15.78
C THR A 66 -18.60 18.43 -15.07
N PRO A 67 -19.46 17.38 -15.10
CA PRO A 67 -20.72 17.39 -14.37
C PRO A 67 -20.58 17.74 -12.87
N PRO A 68 -21.56 18.48 -12.30
CA PRO A 68 -21.55 18.81 -10.88
C PRO A 68 -21.50 17.54 -10.00
N GLY A 69 -20.66 17.55 -8.97
CA GLY A 69 -20.46 16.43 -8.04
C GLY A 69 -19.25 15.53 -8.34
N LEU A 70 -18.70 15.56 -9.55
CA LEU A 70 -17.48 14.82 -9.88
C LEU A 70 -16.25 15.39 -9.17
N GLU A 71 -16.19 16.71 -9.02
CA GLU A 71 -15.15 17.42 -8.28
C GLU A 71 -15.08 16.93 -6.82
N HIS A 72 -16.24 16.89 -6.16
CA HIS A 72 -16.32 16.47 -4.77
C HIS A 72 -15.88 15.02 -4.59
N GLY A 73 -16.32 14.13 -5.49
CA GLY A 73 -15.88 12.72 -5.51
C GLY A 73 -14.37 12.58 -5.72
N PHE A 74 -13.81 13.31 -6.69
CA PHE A 74 -12.37 13.32 -6.97
C PHE A 74 -11.55 13.82 -5.77
N LYS A 75 -11.90 14.98 -5.22
CA LYS A 75 -11.20 15.57 -4.06
C LYS A 75 -11.31 14.68 -2.83
N ASN A 76 -12.47 14.10 -2.55
CA ASN A 76 -12.63 13.16 -1.44
C ASN A 76 -11.77 11.90 -1.62
N LYS A 77 -11.68 11.38 -2.85
CA LYS A 77 -10.80 10.24 -3.14
C LYS A 77 -9.34 10.62 -2.91
N LEU A 78 -8.89 11.79 -3.36
CA LEU A 78 -7.53 12.28 -3.12
C LEU A 78 -7.24 12.44 -1.63
N ARG A 79 -8.12 13.10 -0.87
CA ARG A 79 -7.97 13.24 0.59
C ARG A 79 -7.83 11.89 1.30
N MET A 80 -8.71 10.94 0.97
CA MET A 80 -8.65 9.59 1.52
C MET A 80 -7.31 8.90 1.20
N LEU A 81 -6.83 9.01 -0.04
CA LEU A 81 -5.56 8.44 -0.48
C LEU A 81 -4.35 9.12 0.18
N VAL A 82 -4.39 10.45 0.37
CA VAL A 82 -3.34 11.20 1.08
C VAL A 82 -3.25 10.74 2.53
N THR A 83 -4.38 10.64 3.22
CA THR A 83 -4.44 10.11 4.59
C THR A 83 -3.91 8.69 4.66
N GLN A 84 -4.32 7.83 3.74
CA GLN A 84 -3.85 6.45 3.65
C GLN A 84 -2.33 6.37 3.39
N LYS A 85 -1.80 7.18 2.47
CA LYS A 85 -0.35 7.23 2.21
C LYS A 85 0.40 7.67 3.47
N ASN A 86 -0.05 8.73 4.15
CA ASN A 86 0.60 9.22 5.35
C ASN A 86 0.55 8.24 6.53
N ASP A 87 -0.53 7.45 6.66
CA ASP A 87 -0.61 6.38 7.66
C ASP A 87 0.32 5.20 7.35
N LEU A 88 0.47 4.83 6.08
CA LEU A 88 1.26 3.66 5.67
C LEU A 88 2.76 3.98 5.51
N PHE A 89 3.08 5.13 4.93
CA PHE A 89 4.43 5.55 4.55
C PHE A 89 4.75 6.99 5.00
N PRO A 90 4.70 7.29 6.31
CA PRO A 90 4.86 8.66 6.83
C PRO A 90 6.22 9.29 6.51
N TRP A 91 7.28 8.47 6.49
CA TRP A 91 8.68 8.88 6.28
C TRP A 91 9.06 9.01 4.80
N THR A 92 8.27 8.45 3.88
CA THR A 92 8.63 8.46 2.46
C THR A 92 8.29 9.82 1.87
N LYS A 93 9.29 10.70 1.83
CA LYS A 93 9.19 12.09 1.32
C LYS A 93 9.68 12.25 -0.12
N THR A 94 9.77 11.16 -0.87
CA THR A 94 10.21 11.19 -2.26
C THR A 94 9.02 11.36 -3.20
N ASN A 95 9.13 12.30 -4.14
CA ASN A 95 8.12 12.52 -5.16
C ASN A 95 8.17 11.44 -6.25
N ILE A 96 7.00 11.22 -6.85
CA ILE A 96 6.80 10.31 -7.97
C ILE A 96 6.23 11.15 -9.11
N PRO A 97 7.07 11.73 -9.99
CA PRO A 97 6.58 12.62 -11.04
C PRO A 97 5.63 11.93 -12.03
N SER A 98 5.78 10.62 -12.22
CA SER A 98 4.87 9.87 -13.08
C SER A 98 4.78 8.40 -12.67
N ALA A 99 3.56 7.87 -12.71
CA ALA A 99 3.30 6.44 -12.67
C ALA A 99 2.44 6.05 -13.85
N ARG A 100 2.91 5.10 -14.67
CA ARG A 100 2.21 4.65 -15.88
C ARG A 100 1.97 3.15 -15.82
N LEU A 101 0.72 2.75 -16.00
CA LEU A 101 0.34 1.34 -16.06
C LEU A 101 0.31 0.88 -17.51
N ILE A 102 1.00 -0.22 -17.80
CA ILE A 102 1.06 -0.86 -19.10
C ILE A 102 0.52 -2.27 -18.96
N SER A 103 -0.44 -2.63 -19.82
CA SER A 103 -0.96 -4.00 -19.87
C SER A 103 0.06 -4.91 -20.55
N CYS A 104 0.33 -6.07 -19.96
CA CYS A 104 1.02 -7.17 -20.64
C CYS A 104 0.22 -8.46 -20.45
N ASP A 105 0.52 -9.49 -21.24
CA ASP A 105 -0.33 -10.69 -21.36
C ASP A 105 -0.59 -11.42 -20.03
N LYS A 106 0.38 -11.44 -19.11
CA LYS A 106 0.30 -12.18 -17.84
C LYS A 106 0.19 -11.31 -16.59
N TYR A 107 0.64 -10.06 -16.66
CA TYR A 107 0.62 -9.10 -15.56
C TYR A 107 0.69 -7.69 -16.13
N ASP A 108 0.21 -6.71 -15.38
CA ASP A 108 0.44 -5.31 -15.73
C ASP A 108 1.84 -4.90 -15.23
N ILE A 109 2.46 -3.93 -15.90
CA ILE A 109 3.70 -3.28 -15.48
C ILE A 109 3.37 -1.86 -15.04
N LEU A 110 3.66 -1.55 -13.78
CA LEU A 110 3.62 -0.20 -13.24
C LEU A 110 5.01 0.42 -13.37
N LYS A 111 5.17 1.35 -14.32
CA LYS A 111 6.39 2.12 -14.51
C LYS A 111 6.37 3.34 -13.61
N VAL A 112 7.26 3.39 -12.63
CA VAL A 112 7.29 4.44 -11.60
C VAL A 112 8.56 5.27 -11.76
N LYS A 113 8.41 6.55 -12.08
CA LYS A 113 9.54 7.50 -12.08
C LYS A 113 9.69 8.10 -10.69
N ILE A 114 10.89 8.02 -10.12
CA ILE A 114 11.18 8.52 -8.76
C ILE A 114 12.08 9.75 -8.88
N GLY A 115 11.63 10.91 -8.40
CA GLY A 115 12.38 12.16 -8.57
C GLY A 115 12.93 12.34 -10.00
N ASN A 116 14.25 12.53 -10.11
CA ASN A 116 14.93 12.72 -11.39
C ASN A 116 15.54 11.43 -11.97
N SER A 117 15.29 10.26 -11.37
CA SER A 117 15.83 8.99 -11.87
C SER A 117 15.08 8.47 -13.10
N ASP A 118 15.65 7.42 -13.70
CA ASP A 118 14.93 6.58 -14.64
C ASP A 118 13.73 5.89 -13.97
N ALA A 119 12.78 5.44 -14.79
CA ALA A 119 11.60 4.74 -14.31
C ALA A 119 11.95 3.30 -13.91
N GLU A 120 11.47 2.88 -12.74
CA GLU A 120 11.51 1.49 -12.30
C GLU A 120 10.26 0.74 -12.78
N ASP A 121 10.45 -0.46 -13.31
CA ASP A 121 9.37 -1.35 -13.76
C ASP A 121 8.96 -2.30 -12.62
N VAL A 122 7.74 -2.17 -12.12
CA VAL A 122 7.19 -3.03 -11.09
C VAL A 122 6.06 -3.89 -11.65
N LYS A 123 6.19 -5.21 -11.55
CA LYS A 123 5.14 -6.15 -11.95
C LYS A 123 4.00 -6.10 -10.96
N VAL A 124 2.77 -5.91 -11.43
CA VAL A 124 1.57 -5.88 -10.60
C VAL A 124 0.52 -6.84 -11.14
N ASN A 125 -0.04 -7.66 -10.25
CA ASN A 125 -1.12 -8.59 -10.58
C ASN A 125 -2.47 -7.94 -10.24
N THR A 126 -3.13 -7.34 -11.22
CA THR A 126 -4.41 -6.65 -11.03
C THR A 126 -5.60 -7.61 -11.00
N HIS A 127 -5.43 -8.87 -11.41
CA HIS A 127 -6.48 -9.88 -11.50
C HIS A 127 -6.01 -11.21 -10.90
N PRO A 128 -5.69 -11.25 -9.59
CA PRO A 128 -5.21 -12.48 -8.97
C PRO A 128 -6.29 -13.56 -9.03
N ASN A 129 -5.86 -14.77 -9.39
CA ASN A 129 -6.74 -15.92 -9.56
C ASN A 129 -7.05 -16.57 -8.19
N PRO A 130 -8.33 -16.88 -7.88
CA PRO A 130 -8.71 -17.57 -6.64
C PRO A 130 -7.96 -18.88 -6.35
N MET A 131 -7.42 -19.55 -7.37
CA MET A 131 -6.53 -20.71 -7.20
C MET A 131 -5.24 -20.40 -6.43
N GLY A 132 -4.89 -19.11 -6.30
CA GLY A 132 -3.80 -18.65 -5.43
C GLY A 132 -4.16 -18.61 -3.94
N LEU A 133 -5.40 -18.91 -3.55
CA LEU A 133 -5.81 -18.87 -2.13
C LEU A 133 -4.90 -19.66 -1.20
N PRO A 134 -4.51 -20.93 -1.48
CA PRO A 134 -3.62 -21.68 -0.59
C PRO A 134 -2.27 -20.99 -0.37
N LEU A 135 -1.73 -20.34 -1.42
CA LEU A 135 -0.46 -19.61 -1.34
C LEU A 135 -0.60 -18.35 -0.48
N ILE A 136 -1.69 -17.59 -0.67
CA ILE A 136 -1.98 -16.41 0.14
C ILE A 136 -2.18 -16.80 1.60
N THR A 137 -2.94 -17.85 1.90
CA THR A 137 -3.20 -18.26 3.29
C THR A 137 -1.93 -18.73 3.99
N ALA A 138 -1.09 -19.51 3.31
CA ALA A 138 0.20 -19.93 3.87
C ALA A 138 1.10 -18.71 4.16
N HIS A 139 1.17 -17.77 3.22
CA HIS A 139 1.96 -16.56 3.39
C HIS A 139 1.43 -15.66 4.52
N LEU A 140 0.11 -15.55 4.69
CA LEU A 140 -0.49 -14.80 5.79
C LEU A 140 -0.22 -15.47 7.14
N GLN A 141 -0.22 -16.81 7.18
CA GLN A 141 0.18 -17.56 8.36
C GLN A 141 1.63 -17.25 8.74
N ASP A 142 2.55 -17.34 7.78
CA ASP A 142 3.96 -17.01 7.99
C ASP A 142 4.11 -15.57 8.51
N ILE A 143 3.39 -14.60 7.93
CA ILE A 143 3.43 -13.22 8.38
C ILE A 143 2.95 -13.10 9.83
N GLN A 144 1.84 -13.76 10.18
CA GLN A 144 1.27 -13.69 11.52
C GLN A 144 2.27 -14.22 12.56
N GLU A 145 2.81 -15.42 12.34
CA GLU A 145 3.79 -16.06 13.22
C GLU A 145 5.06 -15.20 13.35
N ASN A 146 5.64 -14.78 12.23
CA ASN A 146 6.86 -13.96 12.21
C ASN A 146 6.67 -12.59 12.88
N THR A 147 5.50 -11.96 12.75
CA THR A 147 5.24 -10.64 13.34
C THR A 147 5.13 -10.76 14.86
N VAL A 148 4.46 -11.80 15.37
CA VAL A 148 4.38 -12.06 16.83
C VAL A 148 5.76 -12.34 17.41
N GLU A 149 6.56 -13.19 16.75
CA GLU A 149 7.94 -13.44 17.18
C GLU A 149 8.79 -12.17 17.17
N LYS A 150 8.59 -11.29 16.18
CA LYS A 150 9.33 -10.02 16.10
C LYS A 150 9.00 -9.09 17.25
N ILE A 151 7.72 -8.96 17.64
CA ILE A 151 7.32 -8.17 18.80
C ILE A 151 8.07 -8.65 20.04
N ALA A 152 8.02 -9.95 20.33
CA ALA A 152 8.70 -10.52 21.50
C ALA A 152 10.23 -10.35 21.46
N LEU A 153 10.84 -10.35 20.27
CA LEU A 153 12.26 -10.03 20.10
C LEU A 153 12.55 -8.55 20.38
N LEU A 154 11.75 -7.63 19.83
CA LEU A 154 11.94 -6.19 19.99
C LEU A 154 11.69 -5.73 21.42
N GLU A 155 10.69 -6.27 22.11
CA GLU A 155 10.45 -5.98 23.53
C GLU A 155 11.64 -6.40 24.42
N ARG A 156 12.25 -7.55 24.12
CA ARG A 156 13.48 -7.98 24.79
C ARG A 156 14.67 -7.08 24.43
N ALA A 157 14.79 -6.71 23.16
CA ALA A 157 15.87 -5.87 22.67
C ALA A 157 15.78 -4.41 23.17
N GLY A 158 14.58 -3.90 23.46
CA GLY A 158 14.36 -2.56 24.01
C GLY A 158 15.08 -2.31 25.34
N LYS A 159 15.47 -3.37 26.06
CA LYS A 159 16.33 -3.30 27.25
C LYS A 159 17.78 -2.93 26.94
N PHE A 160 18.16 -2.93 25.67
CA PHE A 160 19.52 -2.68 25.18
C PHE A 160 19.46 -1.75 23.94
N PRO A 161 19.50 -0.42 24.13
CA PRO A 161 19.24 0.58 23.08
C PRO A 161 20.12 0.48 21.82
N ARG A 162 21.27 -0.20 21.91
CA ARG A 162 22.26 -0.36 20.83
C ARG A 162 22.20 -1.71 20.09
N ILE A 163 21.18 -2.55 20.32
CA ILE A 163 21.10 -3.87 19.66
C ILE A 163 20.87 -3.78 18.16
N LEU A 164 20.12 -2.78 17.68
CA LEU A 164 19.86 -2.57 16.26
C LEU A 164 20.59 -1.32 15.78
N SER A 165 21.29 -1.44 14.66
CA SER A 165 21.82 -0.27 13.94
C SER A 165 20.67 0.55 13.32
N ASP A 166 20.91 1.84 13.08
CA ASP A 166 19.92 2.72 12.45
C ASP A 166 19.52 2.26 11.04
N LEU A 167 20.46 1.62 10.32
CA LEU A 167 20.19 1.01 9.03
C LEU A 167 19.19 -0.15 9.16
N GLU A 168 19.38 -1.05 10.13
CA GLU A 168 18.46 -2.16 10.37
C GLU A 168 17.08 -1.68 10.82
N LYS A 169 17.02 -0.67 11.71
CA LYS A 169 15.76 -0.04 12.12
C LYS A 169 15.02 0.51 10.90
N THR A 170 15.71 1.27 10.05
CA THR A 170 15.13 1.84 8.83
C THR A 170 14.59 0.75 7.88
N GLN A 171 15.36 -0.32 7.67
CA GLN A 171 14.96 -1.43 6.81
C GLN A 171 13.74 -2.18 7.37
N LEU A 172 13.70 -2.43 8.68
CA LEU A 172 12.55 -3.06 9.35
C LEU A 172 11.32 -2.15 9.27
N THR A 173 11.46 -0.86 9.55
CA THR A 173 10.37 0.11 9.46
C THR A 173 9.77 0.11 8.05
N ILE A 174 10.59 0.17 7.00
CA ILE A 174 10.10 0.11 5.61
C ILE A 174 9.40 -1.21 5.32
N ALA A 175 9.97 -2.35 5.72
CA ALA A 175 9.39 -3.66 5.49
C ALA A 175 8.00 -3.80 6.14
N TYR A 176 7.84 -3.33 7.38
CA TYR A 176 6.57 -3.37 8.08
C TYR A 176 5.55 -2.34 7.56
N CYS A 177 6.00 -1.17 7.06
CA CYS A 177 5.14 -0.25 6.31
C CYS A 177 4.56 -0.92 5.04
N VAL A 178 5.41 -1.63 4.27
CA VAL A 178 4.97 -2.38 3.08
C VAL A 178 4.01 -3.50 3.48
N GLN A 179 4.32 -4.27 4.53
CA GLN A 179 3.44 -5.33 5.04
C GLN A 179 2.04 -4.79 5.39
N ARG A 180 1.94 -3.62 6.05
CA ARG A 180 0.64 -2.98 6.34
C ARG A 180 -0.11 -2.60 5.07
N ALA A 181 0.59 -2.07 4.07
CA ALA A 181 -0.01 -1.71 2.80
C ALA A 181 -0.50 -2.96 2.03
N ASP A 182 0.25 -4.07 2.08
CA ASP A 182 -0.15 -5.36 1.51
C ASP A 182 -1.43 -5.91 2.17
N MET A 183 -1.63 -5.70 3.47
CA MET A 183 -2.87 -6.15 4.16
C MET A 183 -4.13 -5.55 3.53
N ILE A 184 -4.06 -4.33 3.01
CA ILE A 184 -5.18 -3.68 2.31
C ILE A 184 -5.43 -4.37 0.96
N GLY A 185 -4.35 -4.74 0.27
CA GLY A 185 -4.41 -5.54 -0.97
C GLY A 185 -5.04 -6.92 -0.72
N TYR A 186 -4.53 -7.66 0.26
CA TYR A 186 -5.09 -8.97 0.63
C TYR A 186 -6.55 -8.86 1.07
N HIS A 187 -6.91 -7.85 1.84
CA HIS A 187 -8.30 -7.62 2.24
C HIS A 187 -9.20 -7.47 1.01
N ARG A 188 -8.76 -6.69 0.00
CA ARG A 188 -9.51 -6.52 -1.26
C ARG A 188 -9.61 -7.82 -2.05
N ILE A 189 -8.52 -8.55 -2.19
CA ILE A 189 -8.46 -9.85 -2.88
C ILE A 189 -9.42 -10.85 -2.24
N LEU A 190 -9.26 -11.07 -0.94
CA LEU A 190 -10.05 -12.03 -0.18
C LEU A 190 -11.54 -11.66 -0.16
N SER A 191 -11.88 -10.36 -0.03
CA SER A 191 -13.28 -9.92 -0.07
C SER A 191 -13.95 -10.27 -1.41
N VAL A 192 -13.31 -9.93 -2.53
CA VAL A 192 -13.83 -10.24 -3.87
C VAL A 192 -13.94 -11.74 -4.05
N TRP A 193 -12.91 -12.50 -3.69
CA TRP A 193 -12.95 -13.96 -3.83
C TRP A 193 -14.06 -14.57 -3.00
N ARG A 194 -14.22 -14.21 -1.73
CA ARG A 194 -15.31 -14.68 -0.87
C ARG A 194 -16.68 -14.49 -1.50
N ASP A 195 -16.92 -13.30 -2.07
CA ASP A 195 -18.21 -12.95 -2.64
C ASP A 195 -18.49 -13.74 -3.94
N THR A 196 -17.44 -14.18 -4.64
CA THR A 196 -17.53 -15.02 -5.86
C THR A 196 -17.52 -16.53 -5.61
N GLN A 197 -17.14 -17.00 -4.41
CA GLN A 197 -17.11 -18.45 -4.14
C GLN A 197 -18.52 -19.03 -4.04
N PRO A 198 -18.79 -20.22 -4.61
CA PRO A 198 -20.05 -20.92 -4.37
C PRO A 198 -20.04 -21.69 -3.03
N GLU A 199 -18.90 -22.30 -2.68
CA GLU A 199 -18.79 -23.25 -1.57
C GLU A 199 -18.76 -22.56 -0.18
N PRO A 200 -19.69 -22.88 0.74
CA PRO A 200 -19.72 -22.30 2.09
C PRO A 200 -18.48 -22.62 2.93
N SER A 201 -17.82 -23.76 2.70
CA SER A 201 -16.57 -24.13 3.36
C SER A 201 -15.44 -23.16 2.99
N VAL A 202 -15.30 -22.85 1.70
CA VAL A 202 -14.28 -21.91 1.20
C VAL A 202 -14.58 -20.49 1.69
N LYS A 203 -15.85 -20.05 1.69
CA LYS A 203 -16.23 -18.75 2.27
C LYS A 203 -15.83 -18.62 3.74
N ARG A 204 -15.98 -19.68 4.53
CA ARG A 204 -15.58 -19.70 5.95
C ARG A 204 -14.06 -19.55 6.11
N VAL A 205 -13.27 -20.27 5.31
CA VAL A 205 -11.80 -20.12 5.29
C VAL A 205 -11.40 -18.68 4.94
N ILE A 206 -11.98 -18.10 3.88
CA ILE A 206 -11.67 -16.72 3.50
C ILE A 206 -12.10 -15.73 4.60
N SER A 207 -13.25 -15.95 5.24
CA SER A 207 -13.73 -15.09 6.32
C SER A 207 -12.83 -15.14 7.56
N HIS A 208 -12.28 -16.31 7.88
CA HIS A 208 -11.27 -16.45 8.93
C HIS A 208 -10.04 -15.58 8.62
N TRP A 209 -9.49 -15.69 7.40
CA TRP A 209 -8.32 -14.90 7.01
C TRP A 209 -8.60 -13.40 6.92
N LEU A 210 -9.79 -12.98 6.49
CA LEU A 210 -10.21 -11.57 6.58
C LEU A 210 -10.19 -11.05 8.03
N GLY A 211 -10.52 -11.90 9.00
CA GLY A 211 -10.35 -11.61 10.43
C GLY A 211 -8.88 -11.49 10.82
N ALA A 212 -8.06 -12.46 10.43
CA ALA A 212 -6.62 -12.49 10.73
C ALA A 212 -5.85 -11.28 10.17
N LEU A 213 -6.23 -10.74 9.01
CA LEU A 213 -5.61 -9.53 8.44
C LEU A 213 -5.63 -8.34 9.41
N LYS A 214 -6.69 -8.18 10.21
CA LYS A 214 -6.79 -7.09 11.20
C LYS A 214 -5.81 -7.30 12.36
N GLU A 215 -5.66 -8.54 12.79
CA GLU A 215 -4.68 -8.91 13.82
C GLU A 215 -3.25 -8.67 13.32
N ILE A 216 -2.95 -9.07 12.08
CA ILE A 216 -1.65 -8.82 11.44
C ILE A 216 -1.36 -7.32 11.35
N ASP A 217 -2.30 -6.48 10.87
CA ASP A 217 -2.10 -5.02 10.83
C ASP A 217 -1.87 -4.43 12.23
N SER A 218 -2.64 -4.87 13.23
CA SER A 218 -2.47 -4.44 14.62
C SER A 218 -1.09 -4.80 15.18
N ASN A 219 -0.66 -6.05 15.01
CA ASN A 219 0.66 -6.49 15.46
C ASN A 219 1.77 -5.75 14.72
N THR A 220 1.59 -5.49 13.42
CA THR A 220 2.55 -4.72 12.63
C THR A 220 2.68 -3.28 13.13
N LYS A 221 1.58 -2.62 13.52
CA LYS A 221 1.62 -1.30 14.17
C LYS A 221 2.39 -1.34 15.48
N SER A 222 2.19 -2.38 16.30
CA SER A 222 2.97 -2.56 17.53
C SER A 222 4.46 -2.67 17.26
N VAL A 223 4.87 -3.42 16.22
CA VAL A 223 6.28 -3.48 15.80
C VAL A 223 6.81 -2.09 15.41
N LEU A 224 6.08 -1.33 14.59
CA LEU A 224 6.49 0.01 14.17
C LEU A 224 6.61 0.96 15.37
N ASN A 225 5.68 0.89 16.33
CA ASN A 225 5.74 1.70 17.55
C ASN A 225 6.96 1.35 18.41
N LEU A 226 7.27 0.05 18.56
CA LEU A 226 8.47 -0.40 19.27
C LEU A 226 9.74 0.11 18.58
N LEU A 227 9.84 -0.01 17.26
CA LEU A 227 10.98 0.51 16.49
C LEU A 227 11.15 2.03 16.66
N ASN A 228 10.04 2.78 16.62
CA ASN A 228 10.06 4.23 16.84
C ASN A 228 10.51 4.60 18.25
N SER A 229 10.10 3.84 19.27
CA SER A 229 10.49 4.09 20.67
C SER A 229 11.98 3.85 20.94
N MET A 230 12.66 3.07 20.09
CA MET A 230 14.11 2.82 20.20
C MET A 230 14.97 3.94 19.59
N HIS A 231 14.38 5.08 19.18
CA HIS A 231 15.11 6.27 18.71
C HIS A 231 15.49 7.24 19.84
N HIS A 232 15.29 6.87 21.12
CA HIS A 232 15.70 7.62 22.30
C HIS A 232 16.78 6.91 23.11
#